data_AF-A0A2N1DDT9-F1
#
_entry.id   AF-A0A2N1DDT9-F1
#
_cell.length_a   1.000
_cell.length_b   1.000
_cell.length_c   1.000
_cell.angle_alpha   90.00
_cell.angle_beta   90.00
_cell.angle_gamma   90.00
#
_symmetry.space_group_name_H-M   'P 1'
#
loop_
_entity.id
_entity.type
_entity.pdbx_description
1 polymer ?
#
loop_
_entity_poly.entity_id
_entity_poly.type
_entity_poly.pdbx_seq_one_letter_code
_entity_poly.pdbx_strand_id
1 'polypeptide(L)' 'MSGNIRHLINQAIQHELSNLPTTLSEIKDPVQRLNFLTKFMPFVCAPIKQVSVCTARNETGENDIFSL' A
#
# COMPACT_ATOMS: atom_id res chain seq x y z
N MET A 1 -16.94 -8.24 -23.10
CA MET A 1 -16.96 -6.76 -23.16
C MET A 1 -16.67 -6.07 -21.83
N SER A 2 -17.06 -6.61 -20.66
CA SER A 2 -16.79 -6.00 -19.33
C SER A 2 -15.31 -5.98 -18.90
N GLY A 3 -14.45 -6.78 -19.53
CA GLY A 3 -13.01 -6.81 -19.24
C GLY A 3 -12.23 -5.57 -19.69
N ASN A 4 -12.70 -4.87 -20.73
CA ASN A 4 -11.96 -3.75 -21.32
C ASN A 4 -12.03 -2.50 -20.42
N ILE A 5 -13.21 -2.16 -19.90
CA ILE A 5 -13.39 -1.02 -18.99
C ILE A 5 -12.62 -1.22 -17.68
N ARG A 6 -12.68 -2.42 -17.07
CA ARG A 6 -11.93 -2.71 -15.84
C ARG A 6 -10.42 -2.58 -16.05
N HIS A 7 -9.92 -3.04 -17.19
CA HIS A 7 -8.50 -2.92 -17.53
C HIS A 7 -8.08 -1.46 -17.71
N LEU A 8 -8.88 -0.67 -18.43
CA LEU A 8 -8.63 0.77 -18.62
C LEU A 8 -8.64 1.55 -17.29
N ILE A 9 -9.59 1.25 -16.40
CA ILE A 9 -9.65 1.88 -15.07
C ILE A 9 -8.40 1.51 -14.25
N ASN A 10 -8.03 0.23 -14.22
CA ASN A 10 -6.83 -0.19 -13.50
C ASN A 10 -5.58 0.47 -14.07
N GLN A 11 -5.46 0.58 -15.39
CA GLN A 11 -4.33 1.23 -16.04
C GLN A 11 -4.25 2.73 -15.69
N ALA A 12 -5.39 3.43 -15.69
CA ALA A 12 -5.44 4.85 -15.28
C ALA A 12 -5.05 5.02 -13.81
N ILE A 13 -5.55 4.17 -12.91
CA ILE A 13 -5.18 4.19 -11.49
C ILE A 13 -3.68 3.93 -11.31
N GLN A 14 -3.11 2.94 -12.00
CA GLN A 14 -1.67 2.65 -11.92
C GLN A 14 -0.81 3.81 -12.45
N HIS A 15 -1.26 4.46 -13.53
CA HIS A 15 -0.58 5.66 -14.04
C HIS A 15 -0.57 6.79 -13.00
N GLU A 16 -1.72 7.08 -12.37
CA GLU A 16 -1.79 8.11 -11.32
C GLU A 16 -0.94 7.76 -10.09
N LEU A 17 -0.96 6.50 -9.65
CA LEU A 17 -0.13 6.04 -8.53
C LEU A 17 1.36 6.14 -8.83
N SER A 18 1.78 5.95 -10.09
CA SER A 18 3.18 6.11 -10.49
C SER A 18 3.68 7.56 -10.40
N ASN A 19 2.77 8.52 -10.54
CA ASN A 19 3.06 9.95 -10.41
C ASN A 19 2.94 10.48 -8.97
N LEU A 20 2.44 9.66 -8.04
CA LEU A 20 2.24 10.02 -6.63
C LEU A 20 3.51 10.61 -5.97
N PRO A 21 4.73 10.06 -6.15
CA PRO A 21 5.94 10.63 -5.57
C PRO A 21 6.21 12.06 -6.04
N THR A 22 5.97 12.32 -7.33
CA THR A 22 6.10 13.66 -7.93
C THR A 22 5.10 14.62 -7.31
N THR A 23 3.82 14.25 -7.23
CA THR A 23 2.78 15.07 -6.58
C THR A 23 3.07 15.32 -5.11
N LEU A 24 3.56 14.33 -4.38
CA LEU A 24 3.96 14.49 -2.98
C LEU A 24 5.15 15.46 -2.82
N SER A 25 6.07 15.47 -3.78
CA SER A 25 7.23 16.38 -3.78
C SER A 25 6.83 17.85 -3.94
N GLU A 26 5.74 18.13 -4.66
CA GLU A 26 5.20 19.48 -4.87
C GLU A 26 4.53 20.05 -3.61
N ILE A 27 3.99 19.17 -2.74
CA ILE A 27 3.39 19.57 -1.47
C ILE A 27 4.50 19.91 -0.48
N LYS A 28 4.68 21.21 -0.20
CA LYS A 28 5.73 21.72 0.70
C LYS A 28 5.42 21.52 2.19
N ASP A 29 4.15 21.54 2.56
CA ASP A 29 3.72 21.36 3.94
C ASP A 29 3.69 19.87 4.31
N PRO A 30 4.51 19.42 5.29
CA PRO A 30 4.58 18.02 5.68
C PRO A 30 3.25 17.46 6.20
N VAL A 31 2.41 18.28 6.84
CA VAL A 31 1.11 17.84 7.37
C VAL A 31 0.14 17.55 6.22
N GLN A 32 0.07 18.45 5.25
CA GLN A 32 -0.73 18.22 4.04
C GLN A 32 -0.22 17.03 3.23
N ARG A 33 1.10 16.86 3.13
CA ARG A 33 1.71 15.70 2.45
C ARG A 33 1.28 14.39 3.12
N LEU A 34 1.31 14.32 4.46
CA LEU A 34 0.86 13.16 5.21
C LEU A 34 -0.65 12.90 5.04
N ASN A 35 -1.48 13.95 5.14
CA ASN A 35 -2.93 13.87 4.96
C ASN A 35 -3.33 13.46 3.54
N PHE A 36 -2.52 13.80 2.54
CA PHE A 36 -2.72 13.33 1.18
C PHE A 36 -2.37 11.85 1.07
N LEU A 37 -1.22 11.45 1.59
CA LEU A 37 -0.73 10.07 1.52
C LEU A 37 -1.66 9.08 2.24
N THR A 38 -2.24 9.45 3.38
CA THR A 38 -3.20 8.62 4.12
C THR A 38 -4.49 8.34 3.33
N LYS A 39 -4.93 9.23 2.44
CA LYS A 39 -6.10 9.00 1.57
C LYS A 39 -5.82 7.93 0.51
N PHE A 40 -4.56 7.77 0.10
CA PHE A 40 -4.15 6.77 -0.89
C PHE A 40 -3.72 5.44 -0.26
N MET A 41 -3.64 5.36 1.06
CA MET A 41 -3.23 4.16 1.79
C MET A 41 -3.95 2.87 1.33
N PRO A 42 -5.27 2.85 1.04
CA PRO A 42 -5.94 1.63 0.56
C PRO A 42 -5.49 1.17 -0.84
N PHE A 43 -4.88 2.06 -1.63
CA PHE A 43 -4.48 1.81 -3.01
C PHE A 43 -2.97 1.57 -3.14
N VAL A 44 -2.17 2.15 -2.24
CA VAL A 44 -0.70 2.05 -2.24
C VAL A 44 -0.22 0.93 -1.33
N CYS A 45 -0.88 0.75 -0.18
CA CYS A 45 -0.57 -0.38 0.68
C CYS A 45 -1.19 -1.65 0.08
N ALA A 46 -0.40 -2.72 0.01
CA ALA A 46 -0.95 -4.04 -0.25
C ALA A 46 -2.13 -4.28 0.71
N PRO A 47 -3.20 -4.98 0.27
CA PRO A 47 -4.29 -5.33 1.16
C PRO A 47 -3.68 -5.88 2.44
N ILE A 48 -4.12 -5.36 3.59
CA ILE A 48 -3.70 -5.87 4.89
C ILE A 48 -4.15 -7.33 4.91
N LYS A 49 -3.25 -8.24 4.52
CA LYS A 49 -3.48 -9.66 4.65
C LYS A 49 -3.68 -9.88 6.14
N GLN A 50 -4.83 -10.41 6.53
CA GLN A 50 -4.95 -10.97 7.87
C GLN A 50 -3.95 -12.11 7.94
N VAL A 51 -2.79 -11.83 8.53
CA VAL A 51 -1.81 -12.85 8.87
C VAL A 51 -2.31 -13.55 10.13
N SER A 52 -2.36 -14.88 10.09
CA SER A 52 -2.54 -15.69 11.29
C SER A 52 -1.49 -15.31 12.33
N VAL A 53 -1.82 -15.42 13.62
CA VAL A 53 -0.85 -15.21 14.73
C VAL A 53 0.44 -16.02 14.49
N CYS A 54 0.31 -17.22 13.91
CA CYS A 54 1.47 -18.07 13.58
C CYS A 54 2.36 -17.47 12.48
N THR A 55 1.77 -16.85 11.45
CA THR A 55 2.51 -16.20 10.37
C THR A 55 3.16 -14.91 10.85
N ALA A 56 2.44 -14.12 11.66
CA ALA A 56 2.99 -12.91 12.28
C ALA A 56 4.20 -13.24 13.17
N ARG A 57 4.14 -14.29 14.00
CA ARG A 57 5.26 -14.76 14.84
C ARG A 57 6.47 -15.24 14.06
N ASN A 58 6.26 -15.85 12.89
CA ASN A 58 7.35 -16.26 12.00
C ASN A 58 8.04 -15.06 11.37
N GLU A 59 7.26 -14.08 10.91
CA GLU A 59 7.79 -12.87 10.27
C GLU A 59 8.48 -11.91 11.25
N THR A 60 8.09 -11.92 12.53
CA THR A 60 8.77 -11.16 13.60
C THR A 60 9.96 -11.88 14.22
N GLY A 61 10.26 -13.11 13.81
CA GLY A 61 11.39 -13.90 14.32
C GLY A 61 11.19 -14.47 15.73
N GLU A 62 9.96 -14.50 16.25
CA GLU A 62 9.68 -14.97 17.61
C GLU A 62 9.72 -16.50 17.76
N ASN A 63 9.69 -17.25 16.66
CA ASN A 63 9.67 -18.72 16.70
C ASN A 63 11.06 -19.36 16.95
N ASP A 64 12.16 -18.59 16.86
CA ASP A 64 13.50 -19.08 17.23
C ASP A 64 13.82 -18.92 18.73
N ILE A 65 13.01 -18.18 19.48
CA ILE A 65 13.31 -17.86 20.89
C ILE A 65 13.05 -19.05 21.83
N PHE A 66 12.24 -20.03 21.41
CA PHE A 66 11.86 -21.18 22.25
C PHE A 66 12.14 -22.55 21.61
N SER A 67 13.03 -22.63 20.61
CA SER A 67 13.52 -23.94 20.15
C SER A 67 14.60 -24.44 21.12
N LEU A 68 14.16 -25.23 22.09
CA LEU A 68 14.97 -26.04 23.02
C LEU A 68 15.06 -27.48 22.50
#